data_AF-A0A497DSS7-F1
#
_entry.id   AF-A0A497DSS7-F1
#
_cell.length_a   1.000
_cell.length_b   1.000
_cell.length_c   1.000
_cell.angle_alpha   90.00
_cell.angle_beta   90.00
_cell.angle_gamma   90.00
#
_symmetry.space_group_name_H-M   'P 1'
#
loop_
_entity.id
_entity.type
_entity.pdbx_description
1 polymer ?
#
loop_
_entity_poly.entity_id
_entity_poly.type
_entity_poly.pdbx_seq_one_letter_code
_entity_poly.pdbx_strand_id
1 'polypeptide(L)'
;MNNIPVLCVTGESLAVTYEAALVKLYKEGTRFKTQYDKPGDPLSLDCTLNATVMNPELDPMIHQAFPGGIDELKEYVMELKGFKDHWVKNMNDPDDTRWEYTYHGRLQRYGSWKERVEENGKMIRKDVGFQVDQVEHVIQKLVDQPYTRQAQMITWMPNHDLQVYDPPCLQSLWYRIMEDEEGLQWLNCNIRFRSNDAWGASFMNMFGFIRFNREVIADEVARRSGKEVRLGRMNWQADSYHIYGRDIAQAKAMLFDRIDTMSLEERTFNFGDDFIREMYEQAEQATLMKILKYDEEHAN
;
A
#
# COMPACT_ATOMS: atom_id res chain seq x y z
N MET A 1 18.95 12.03 -21.10
CA MET A 1 19.43 11.12 -20.05
C MET A 1 19.01 9.72 -20.47
N ASN A 2 19.92 8.76 -20.59
CA ASN A 2 19.61 7.42 -21.15
C ASN A 2 19.30 6.37 -20.07
N ASN A 3 19.27 6.76 -18.81
CA ASN A 3 19.08 5.87 -17.66
C ASN A 3 17.92 6.38 -16.79
N ILE A 4 17.24 5.46 -16.10
CA ILE A 4 16.31 5.78 -15.01
C ILE A 4 17.17 6.11 -13.77
N PRO A 5 17.00 7.29 -13.15
CA PRO A 5 17.75 7.66 -11.96
C PRO A 5 17.33 6.79 -10.77
N VAL A 6 18.28 6.44 -9.90
CA VAL A 6 18.02 5.76 -8.63
C VAL A 6 18.11 6.78 -7.50
N LEU A 7 16.98 7.05 -6.86
CA LEU A 7 16.87 8.06 -5.81
C LEU A 7 16.76 7.38 -4.45
N CYS A 8 17.60 7.81 -3.51
CA CYS A 8 17.54 7.37 -2.11
C CYS A 8 17.07 8.50 -1.21
N VAL A 9 16.17 8.19 -0.26
CA VAL A 9 15.64 9.11 0.75
C VAL A 9 15.59 8.41 2.10
N THR A 10 15.92 9.13 3.16
CA THR A 10 15.70 8.69 4.54
C THR A 10 15.09 9.84 5.30
N GLY A 11 14.00 9.57 6.01
CA GLY A 11 13.31 10.56 6.83
C GLY A 11 12.82 9.96 8.14
N GLU A 12 12.49 10.85 9.06
CA GLU A 12 12.19 10.50 10.43
C GLU A 12 10.77 9.92 10.57
N SER A 13 9.78 10.60 9.99
CA SER A 13 8.37 10.17 9.93
C SER A 13 7.90 9.86 8.52
N LEU A 14 6.69 9.32 8.39
CA LEU A 14 6.06 9.05 7.10
C LEU A 14 5.94 10.33 6.26
N ALA A 15 5.35 11.39 6.80
CA ALA A 15 5.08 12.62 6.05
C ALA A 15 6.36 13.28 5.52
N VAL A 16 7.39 13.34 6.36
CA VAL A 16 8.71 13.91 5.99
C VAL A 16 9.37 13.10 4.89
N THR A 17 9.36 11.77 5.00
CA THR A 17 9.99 10.88 4.01
C THR A 17 9.25 10.94 2.68
N TYR A 18 7.92 10.96 2.71
CA TYR A 18 7.08 11.06 1.52
C TYR A 18 7.30 12.38 0.76
N GLU A 19 7.28 13.52 1.46
CA GLU A 19 7.58 14.82 0.86
C GLU A 19 8.97 14.83 0.21
N ALA A 20 9.98 14.36 0.94
CA ALA A 20 11.35 14.31 0.43
C ALA A 20 11.46 13.43 -0.82
N ALA A 21 10.74 12.30 -0.89
CA ALA A 21 10.66 11.45 -2.08
C ALA A 21 10.02 12.16 -3.27
N LEU A 22 8.88 12.84 -3.07
CA LEU A 22 8.22 13.62 -4.12
C LEU A 22 9.11 14.75 -4.66
N VAL A 23 9.72 15.53 -3.77
CA VAL A 23 10.58 16.66 -4.14
C VAL A 23 11.80 16.17 -4.90
N LYS A 24 12.40 15.05 -4.46
CA LYS A 24 13.56 14.46 -5.14
C LYS A 24 13.19 13.92 -6.51
N LEU A 25 12.06 13.23 -6.65
CA LEU A 25 11.52 12.82 -7.95
C LEU A 25 11.28 14.02 -8.87
N TYR A 26 10.70 15.10 -8.35
CA TYR A 26 10.42 16.30 -9.14
C TYR A 26 11.68 17.00 -9.67
N LYS A 27 12.75 17.05 -8.85
CA LYS A 27 14.01 17.72 -9.18
C LYS A 27 14.96 16.87 -10.00
N GLU A 28 15.05 15.57 -9.70
CA GLU A 28 16.10 14.67 -10.19
C GLU A 28 15.56 13.51 -11.04
N GLY A 29 14.23 13.35 -11.11
CA GLY A 29 13.58 12.34 -11.94
C GLY A 29 13.81 12.57 -13.43
N THR A 30 13.62 11.50 -14.20
CA THR A 30 13.64 11.58 -15.66
C THR A 30 12.23 11.73 -16.21
N ARG A 31 12.12 12.28 -17.43
CA ARG A 31 10.83 12.43 -18.12
C ARG A 31 10.71 11.41 -19.23
N PHE A 32 9.64 10.63 -19.24
CA PHE A 32 9.31 9.74 -20.35
C PHE A 32 7.81 9.42 -20.43
N LYS A 33 7.41 8.79 -21.54
CA LYS A 33 6.02 8.44 -21.84
C LYS A 33 5.60 7.14 -21.16
N THR A 34 4.38 7.07 -20.67
CA THR A 34 3.80 5.83 -20.11
C THR A 34 2.78 5.23 -21.07
N GLN A 35 2.42 3.96 -20.86
CA GLN A 35 1.35 3.31 -21.60
C GLN A 35 -0.06 3.85 -21.27
N TYR A 36 -0.16 4.70 -20.23
CA TYR A 36 -1.40 5.29 -19.75
C TYR A 36 -1.60 6.74 -20.22
N ASP A 37 -0.59 7.33 -20.87
CA ASP A 37 -0.65 8.71 -21.35
C ASP A 37 -1.67 8.84 -22.50
N LYS A 38 -2.53 9.85 -22.43
CA LYS A 38 -3.47 10.21 -23.51
C LYS A 38 -2.80 11.17 -24.51
N PRO A 39 -3.33 11.31 -25.75
CA PRO A 39 -2.85 12.30 -26.69
C PRO A 39 -2.86 13.72 -26.09
N GLY A 40 -1.69 14.34 -26.00
CA GLY A 40 -1.50 15.67 -25.43
C GLY A 40 -1.07 15.70 -23.97
N ASP A 41 -1.05 14.56 -23.26
CA ASP A 41 -0.52 14.51 -21.90
C ASP A 41 0.98 14.87 -21.90
N PRO A 42 1.45 15.67 -20.92
CA PRO A 42 2.88 15.88 -20.71
C PRO A 42 3.62 14.58 -20.45
N LEU A 43 4.95 14.58 -20.60
CA LEU A 43 5.76 13.45 -20.15
C LEU A 43 5.68 13.30 -18.62
N SER A 44 5.44 12.08 -18.18
CA SER A 44 5.48 11.67 -16.78
C SER A 44 6.90 11.79 -16.21
N LEU A 45 6.99 11.99 -14.89
CA LEU A 45 8.25 11.95 -14.14
C LEU A 45 8.42 10.56 -13.55
N ASP A 46 9.65 10.05 -13.50
CA ASP A 46 9.91 8.70 -12.99
C ASP A 46 11.34 8.55 -12.45
N CYS A 47 11.49 7.68 -11.45
CA CYS A 47 12.75 7.15 -10.96
C CYS A 47 12.59 5.74 -10.38
N THR A 48 13.70 5.05 -10.13
CA THR A 48 13.73 3.97 -9.14
C THR A 48 13.92 4.61 -7.76
N LEU A 49 13.05 4.28 -6.80
CA LEU A 49 13.08 4.84 -5.45
C LEU A 49 13.50 3.81 -4.41
N ASN A 50 14.36 4.23 -3.48
CA ASN A 50 14.61 3.55 -2.22
C ASN A 50 14.46 4.56 -1.06
N ALA A 51 13.31 4.52 -0.37
CA ALA A 51 12.99 5.41 0.74
C ALA A 51 12.98 4.66 2.07
N THR A 52 13.48 5.27 3.14
CA THR A 52 13.44 4.70 4.50
C THR A 52 12.74 5.67 5.45
N VAL A 53 11.64 5.21 6.05
CA VAL A 53 10.98 5.86 7.18
C VAL A 53 11.54 5.25 8.46
N MET A 54 12.25 6.05 9.27
CA MET A 54 12.92 5.57 10.47
C MET A 54 11.93 5.19 11.57
N ASN A 55 10.91 6.04 11.80
CA ASN A 55 9.87 5.85 12.80
C ASN A 55 8.48 5.97 12.14
N PRO A 56 7.92 4.86 11.62
CA PRO A 56 6.72 4.91 10.79
C PRO A 56 5.46 5.44 11.49
N GLU A 57 5.41 5.39 12.82
CA GLU A 57 4.27 5.86 13.62
C GLU A 57 4.51 7.23 14.26
N LEU A 58 5.68 7.84 14.02
CA LEU A 58 6.01 9.13 14.59
C LEU A 58 5.30 10.26 13.85
N ASP A 59 4.88 11.26 14.62
CA ASP A 59 4.31 12.49 14.10
C ASP A 59 5.37 13.52 13.65
N PRO A 60 5.08 14.32 12.60
CA PRO A 60 3.86 14.31 11.81
C PRO A 60 3.80 13.09 10.87
N MET A 61 2.70 12.33 10.94
CA MET A 61 2.54 11.11 10.15
C MET A 61 1.79 11.35 8.84
N ILE A 62 0.82 12.27 8.82
CA ILE A 62 -0.03 12.51 7.65
C ILE A 62 0.46 13.73 6.86
N HIS A 63 0.71 13.57 5.57
CA HIS A 63 1.01 14.68 4.66
C HIS A 63 -0.26 15.09 3.92
N GLN A 64 -0.49 16.38 3.69
CA GLN A 64 -1.70 16.88 3.01
C GLN A 64 -1.63 16.79 1.48
N ALA A 65 -0.44 16.63 0.90
CA ALA A 65 -0.25 16.56 -0.55
C ALA A 65 -0.43 15.15 -1.13
N PHE A 66 -1.65 14.62 -1.04
CA PHE A 66 -2.11 13.46 -1.80
C PHE A 66 -3.60 13.67 -2.16
N PRO A 67 -4.12 13.03 -3.22
CA PRO A 67 -5.51 13.23 -3.65
C PRO A 67 -6.49 12.39 -2.83
N GLY A 68 -6.66 12.75 -1.56
CA GLY A 68 -7.62 12.13 -0.63
C GLY A 68 -7.63 12.82 0.74
N GLY A 69 -8.44 12.29 1.66
CA GLY A 69 -8.60 12.74 3.04
C GLY A 69 -8.33 11.63 4.06
N ILE A 70 -8.57 11.96 5.33
CA ILE A 70 -8.34 11.05 6.47
C ILE A 70 -9.30 9.85 6.41
N ASP A 71 -10.51 10.11 5.94
CA ASP A 71 -11.57 9.15 5.69
C ASP A 71 -11.19 8.14 4.60
N GLU A 72 -10.63 8.58 3.48
CA GLU A 72 -10.09 7.66 2.45
C GLU A 72 -8.89 6.86 2.95
N LEU A 73 -8.05 7.41 3.84
CA LEU A 73 -6.98 6.63 4.48
C LEU A 73 -7.56 5.47 5.31
N LYS A 74 -8.63 5.71 6.06
CA LYS A 74 -9.31 4.65 6.83
C LYS A 74 -9.91 3.59 5.91
N GLU A 75 -10.62 4.02 4.87
CA GLU A 75 -11.20 3.11 3.88
C GLU A 75 -10.12 2.23 3.23
N TYR A 76 -8.97 2.82 2.88
CA TYR A 76 -7.86 2.08 2.29
C TYR A 76 -7.22 1.08 3.26
N VAL A 77 -7.12 1.42 4.55
CA VAL A 77 -6.66 0.48 5.59
C VAL A 77 -7.63 -0.69 5.73
N MET A 78 -8.94 -0.45 5.64
CA MET A 78 -9.94 -1.52 5.64
C MET A 78 -9.84 -2.40 4.39
N GLU A 79 -9.58 -1.83 3.22
CA GLU A 79 -9.29 -2.61 2.01
C GLU A 79 -8.10 -3.56 2.21
N LEU A 80 -7.01 -3.06 2.81
CA LEU A 80 -5.83 -3.87 3.15
C LEU A 80 -6.09 -4.91 4.26
N LYS A 81 -7.23 -4.86 4.94
CA LYS A 81 -7.70 -5.85 5.92
C LYS A 81 -8.74 -6.82 5.33
N GLY A 82 -8.96 -6.77 4.02
CA GLY A 82 -9.78 -7.74 3.29
C GLY A 82 -11.27 -7.44 3.22
N PHE A 83 -11.71 -6.26 3.68
CA PHE A 83 -13.13 -5.89 3.68
C PHE A 83 -13.74 -5.80 2.26
N LYS A 84 -12.90 -5.78 1.22
CA LYS A 84 -13.32 -5.69 -0.19
C LYS A 84 -12.82 -6.89 -1.03
N ASP A 85 -12.34 -7.97 -0.41
CA ASP A 85 -11.77 -9.11 -1.14
C ASP A 85 -12.80 -9.81 -2.06
N HIS A 86 -14.09 -9.68 -1.79
CA HIS A 86 -15.15 -10.20 -2.64
C HIS A 86 -15.48 -9.31 -3.85
N TRP A 87 -14.90 -8.12 -3.95
CA TRP A 87 -15.09 -7.19 -5.07
C TRP A 87 -14.22 -7.49 -6.30
N VAL A 88 -13.55 -8.64 -6.31
CA VAL A 88 -12.71 -9.07 -7.44
C VAL A 88 -13.54 -9.75 -8.54
N LYS A 89 -13.11 -9.68 -9.79
CA LYS A 89 -13.81 -10.30 -10.93
C LYS A 89 -13.65 -11.81 -10.97
N ASN A 90 -14.52 -12.48 -11.70
CA ASN A 90 -14.28 -13.84 -12.15
C ASN A 90 -13.28 -13.79 -13.32
N MET A 91 -12.12 -14.44 -13.18
CA MET A 91 -11.05 -14.36 -14.17
C MET A 91 -11.41 -14.98 -15.52
N ASN A 92 -12.37 -15.91 -15.53
CA ASN A 92 -12.88 -16.55 -16.73
C ASN A 92 -14.08 -15.82 -17.35
N ASP A 93 -14.44 -14.64 -16.85
CA ASP A 93 -15.52 -13.79 -17.36
C ASP A 93 -14.92 -12.47 -17.88
N PRO A 94 -14.75 -12.31 -19.21
CA PRO A 94 -14.15 -11.11 -19.78
C PRO A 94 -15.03 -9.86 -19.66
N ASP A 95 -16.33 -10.02 -19.41
CA ASP A 95 -17.28 -8.92 -19.26
C ASP A 95 -17.42 -8.47 -17.79
N ASP A 96 -16.77 -9.16 -16.85
CA ASP A 96 -16.77 -8.83 -15.43
C ASP A 96 -15.81 -7.68 -15.14
N THR A 97 -16.37 -6.49 -14.86
CA THR A 97 -15.65 -5.22 -14.68
C THR A 97 -15.18 -4.97 -13.25
N ARG A 98 -15.39 -5.94 -12.34
CA ARG A 98 -14.84 -5.91 -10.98
C ARG A 98 -13.31 -5.90 -10.98
N TRP A 99 -12.73 -5.66 -9.81
CA TRP A 99 -11.27 -5.54 -9.69
C TRP A 99 -10.54 -6.82 -10.05
N GLU A 100 -9.37 -6.71 -10.68
CA GLU A 100 -8.51 -7.87 -10.96
C GLU A 100 -8.03 -8.55 -9.67
N TYR A 101 -7.81 -7.77 -8.61
CA TYR A 101 -7.31 -8.28 -7.34
C TYR A 101 -7.55 -7.27 -6.22
N THR A 102 -7.39 -7.73 -4.98
CA THR A 102 -7.08 -6.91 -3.82
C THR A 102 -5.70 -7.31 -3.30
N TYR A 103 -4.94 -6.38 -2.71
CA TYR A 103 -3.65 -6.75 -2.12
C TYR A 103 -3.83 -7.77 -1.00
N HIS A 104 -4.81 -7.56 -0.13
CA HIS A 104 -5.09 -8.49 0.97
C HIS A 104 -5.44 -9.89 0.45
N GLY A 105 -6.33 -10.02 -0.53
CA GLY A 105 -6.66 -11.31 -1.15
C GLY A 105 -5.44 -12.03 -1.72
N ARG A 106 -4.52 -11.30 -2.37
CA ARG A 106 -3.25 -11.86 -2.86
C ARG A 106 -2.31 -12.30 -1.73
N LEU A 107 -2.35 -11.64 -0.57
CA LEU A 107 -1.52 -11.98 0.60
C LEU A 107 -2.10 -13.16 1.40
N GLN A 108 -3.40 -13.13 1.69
CA GLN A 108 -4.09 -14.12 2.53
C GLN A 108 -4.54 -15.37 1.76
N ARG A 109 -4.79 -15.28 0.46
CA ARG A 109 -5.26 -16.41 -0.35
C ARG A 109 -4.43 -16.59 -1.61
N TYR A 110 -3.11 -16.50 -1.43
CA TYR A 110 -2.17 -16.60 -2.53
C TYR A 110 -2.32 -17.92 -3.29
N GLY A 111 -2.27 -17.85 -4.62
CA GLY A 111 -2.48 -18.97 -5.53
C GLY A 111 -3.93 -19.19 -5.97
N SER A 112 -4.89 -18.42 -5.43
CA SER A 112 -6.32 -18.58 -5.73
C SER A 112 -6.94 -17.33 -6.36
N TRP A 113 -8.00 -17.57 -7.14
CA TRP A 113 -8.78 -16.52 -7.82
C TRP A 113 -10.24 -16.98 -8.00
N LYS A 114 -11.11 -16.06 -8.41
CA LYS A 114 -12.53 -16.36 -8.65
C LYS A 114 -12.77 -16.80 -10.09
N GLU A 115 -13.64 -17.79 -10.26
CA GLU A 115 -14.19 -18.20 -11.56
C GLU A 115 -15.70 -18.48 -11.45
N ARG A 116 -16.40 -18.37 -12.58
CA ARG A 116 -17.76 -18.89 -12.78
C ARG A 116 -17.67 -20.33 -13.26
N VAL A 117 -18.20 -21.27 -12.48
CA VAL A 117 -18.14 -22.71 -12.76
C VAL A 117 -19.54 -23.29 -12.78
N GLU A 118 -19.83 -24.22 -13.68
CA GLU A 118 -21.10 -24.94 -13.68
C GLU A 118 -21.04 -26.10 -12.68
N GLU A 119 -21.89 -26.06 -11.65
CA GLU A 119 -22.07 -27.15 -10.70
C GLU A 119 -23.57 -27.46 -10.55
N ASN A 120 -23.96 -28.73 -10.75
CA ASN A 120 -25.35 -29.20 -10.68
C ASN A 120 -26.33 -28.38 -11.57
N GLY A 121 -25.90 -28.00 -12.78
CA GLY A 121 -26.71 -27.23 -13.72
C GLY A 121 -26.92 -25.76 -13.34
N LYS A 122 -26.13 -25.23 -12.39
CA LYS A 122 -26.13 -23.82 -12.00
C LYS A 122 -24.73 -23.23 -12.12
N MET A 123 -24.63 -22.03 -12.70
CA MET A 123 -23.41 -21.25 -12.66
C MET A 123 -23.22 -20.70 -11.25
N ILE A 124 -22.09 -21.04 -10.62
CA ILE A 124 -21.71 -20.54 -9.30
C ILE A 124 -20.36 -19.82 -9.38
N ARG A 125 -20.15 -18.85 -8.49
CA ARG A 125 -18.86 -18.17 -8.31
C ARG A 125 -18.06 -18.90 -7.23
N LYS A 126 -16.83 -19.31 -7.56
CA LYS A 126 -16.01 -20.16 -6.68
C LYS A 126 -14.54 -19.73 -6.71
N ASP A 127 -13.86 -19.92 -5.58
CA ASP A 127 -12.38 -19.84 -5.55
C ASP A 127 -11.79 -21.11 -6.18
N VAL A 128 -10.90 -20.93 -7.14
CA VAL A 128 -10.14 -22.01 -7.78
C VAL A 128 -8.64 -21.83 -7.52
N GLY A 129 -7.81 -22.78 -7.95
CA GLY A 129 -6.37 -22.77 -7.71
C GLY A 129 -5.99 -23.39 -6.36
N PHE A 130 -4.91 -22.91 -5.75
CA PHE A 130 -4.44 -23.32 -4.42
C PHE A 130 -4.45 -22.12 -3.48
N GLN A 131 -4.58 -22.34 -2.16
CA GLN A 131 -4.62 -21.23 -1.20
C GLN A 131 -3.47 -21.35 -0.21
N VAL A 132 -2.66 -20.28 -0.13
CA VAL A 132 -1.64 -20.09 0.89
C VAL A 132 -1.92 -18.80 1.63
N ASP A 133 -2.16 -18.92 2.94
CA ASP A 133 -2.26 -17.77 3.85
C ASP A 133 -0.87 -17.30 4.24
N GLN A 134 -0.30 -16.38 3.45
CA GLN A 134 1.04 -15.88 3.69
C GLN A 134 1.09 -14.99 4.95
N VAL A 135 -0.03 -14.35 5.32
CA VAL A 135 -0.11 -13.49 6.52
C VAL A 135 0.09 -14.35 7.76
N GLU A 136 -0.68 -15.43 7.89
CA GLU A 136 -0.54 -16.39 8.98
C GLU A 136 0.86 -17.04 9.01
N HIS A 137 1.37 -17.47 7.86
CA HIS A 137 2.72 -18.05 7.78
C HIS A 137 3.81 -17.09 8.27
N VAL A 138 3.72 -15.80 7.89
CA VAL A 138 4.68 -14.79 8.35
C VAL A 138 4.56 -14.54 9.85
N ILE A 139 3.34 -14.38 10.37
CA ILE A 139 3.10 -14.19 11.80
C ILE A 139 3.68 -15.35 12.60
N GLN A 140 3.33 -16.58 12.24
CA GLN A 140 3.82 -17.78 12.92
C GLN A 140 5.35 -17.86 12.86
N LYS A 141 5.95 -17.58 11.70
CA LYS A 141 7.42 -17.58 11.55
C LYS A 141 8.11 -16.54 12.42
N LEU A 142 7.52 -15.35 12.57
CA LEU A 142 8.06 -14.28 13.41
C LEU A 142 7.92 -14.60 14.90
N VAL A 143 6.85 -15.29 15.32
CA VAL A 143 6.69 -15.79 16.69
C VAL A 143 7.73 -16.86 17.01
N ASP A 144 7.90 -17.84 16.13
CA ASP A 144 8.83 -18.96 16.35
C ASP A 144 10.30 -18.55 16.19
N GLN A 145 10.58 -17.64 15.27
CA GLN A 145 11.92 -17.21 14.90
C GLN A 145 11.97 -15.71 14.52
N PRO A 146 11.97 -14.80 15.51
CA PRO A 146 11.93 -13.35 15.29
C PRO A 146 13.03 -12.83 14.34
N TYR A 147 14.24 -13.40 14.44
CA TYR A 147 15.42 -13.05 13.64
C TYR A 147 15.46 -13.69 12.24
N THR A 148 14.36 -14.31 11.79
CA THR A 148 14.33 -15.03 10.52
C THR A 148 14.66 -14.12 9.32
N ARG A 149 15.14 -14.76 8.25
CA ARG A 149 15.34 -14.13 6.93
C ARG A 149 14.23 -14.50 5.94
N GLN A 150 13.29 -15.35 6.37
CA GLN A 150 12.32 -16.05 5.51
C GLN A 150 10.89 -15.52 5.65
N ALA A 151 10.64 -14.57 6.56
CA ALA A 151 9.31 -13.96 6.71
C ALA A 151 9.05 -13.01 5.53
N GLN A 152 8.39 -13.53 4.50
CA GLN A 152 8.08 -12.80 3.27
C GLN A 152 6.70 -13.19 2.74
N MET A 153 6.00 -12.21 2.16
CA MET A 153 4.79 -12.41 1.37
C MET A 153 4.99 -11.81 -0.02
N ILE A 154 4.30 -12.37 -1.02
CA ILE A 154 4.30 -11.89 -2.40
C ILE A 154 2.88 -11.80 -2.97
N THR A 155 2.70 -11.07 -4.05
CA THR A 155 1.38 -10.84 -4.68
C THR A 155 1.33 -11.33 -6.12
N TRP A 156 2.46 -11.27 -6.83
CA TRP A 156 2.55 -11.61 -8.25
C TRP A 156 2.34 -13.10 -8.51
N MET A 157 1.37 -13.44 -9.36
CA MET A 157 1.08 -14.79 -9.83
C MET A 157 1.40 -14.89 -11.33
N PRO A 158 2.51 -15.54 -11.73
CA PRO A 158 2.94 -15.61 -13.13
C PRO A 158 1.89 -16.19 -14.09
N ASN A 159 1.02 -17.06 -13.61
CA ASN A 159 -0.05 -17.67 -14.42
C ASN A 159 -1.19 -16.70 -14.77
N HIS A 160 -1.30 -15.54 -14.11
CA HIS A 160 -2.32 -14.53 -14.38
C HIS A 160 -1.74 -13.17 -14.77
N ASP A 161 -0.78 -12.69 -13.98
CA ASP A 161 -0.42 -11.28 -13.97
C ASP A 161 0.41 -10.85 -15.21
N LEU A 162 0.81 -11.81 -16.05
CA LEU A 162 1.42 -11.58 -17.36
C LEU A 162 0.41 -11.11 -18.42
N GLN A 163 -0.89 -11.28 -18.20
CA GLN A 163 -1.93 -11.08 -19.21
C GLN A 163 -3.02 -10.07 -18.80
N VAL A 164 -3.17 -9.79 -17.51
CA VAL A 164 -4.17 -8.85 -17.01
C VAL A 164 -3.79 -7.41 -17.35
N TYR A 165 -4.80 -6.56 -17.49
CA TYR A 165 -4.61 -5.13 -17.82
C TYR A 165 -3.96 -4.36 -16.65
N ASP A 166 -4.43 -4.62 -15.43
CA ASP A 166 -3.91 -4.00 -14.20
C ASP A 166 -3.36 -5.08 -13.26
N PRO A 167 -2.09 -5.49 -13.38
CA PRO A 167 -1.51 -6.47 -12.46
C PRO A 167 -1.10 -5.85 -11.11
N PRO A 168 -0.85 -6.64 -10.06
CA PRO A 168 -0.40 -6.16 -8.76
C PRO A 168 0.83 -5.26 -8.84
N CYS A 169 0.74 -4.05 -8.27
CA CYS A 169 1.87 -3.11 -8.19
C CYS A 169 2.81 -3.44 -7.03
N LEU A 170 2.28 -3.67 -5.82
CA LEU A 170 3.01 -4.33 -4.73
C LEU A 170 3.53 -5.68 -5.23
N GLN A 171 4.78 -6.03 -4.92
CA GLN A 171 5.43 -7.30 -5.28
C GLN A 171 5.74 -8.16 -4.06
N SER A 172 6.23 -7.54 -2.99
CA SER A 172 6.53 -8.28 -1.76
C SER A 172 6.59 -7.41 -0.51
N LEU A 173 6.34 -8.05 0.62
CA LEU A 173 6.62 -7.54 1.96
C LEU A 173 7.57 -8.52 2.64
N TRP A 174 8.65 -8.01 3.23
CA TRP A 174 9.62 -8.79 3.98
C TRP A 174 9.76 -8.23 5.38
N TYR A 175 9.90 -9.11 6.37
CA TYR A 175 9.93 -8.75 7.78
C TYR A 175 11.11 -9.37 8.51
N ARG A 176 11.53 -8.68 9.57
CA ARG A 176 12.40 -9.22 10.63
C ARG A 176 12.15 -8.47 11.92
N ILE A 177 12.18 -9.19 13.03
CA ILE A 177 12.19 -8.58 14.36
C ILE A 177 13.63 -8.52 14.87
N MET A 178 14.02 -7.34 15.34
CA MET A 178 15.21 -7.12 16.15
C MET A 178 14.77 -7.01 17.60
N GLU A 179 15.57 -7.51 18.54
CA GLU A 179 15.31 -7.39 19.98
C GLU A 179 16.44 -6.57 20.60
N ASP A 180 16.10 -5.58 21.41
CA ASP A 180 17.08 -4.77 22.13
C ASP A 180 17.47 -5.40 23.49
N GLU A 181 18.36 -4.72 24.21
CA GLU A 181 18.87 -5.20 25.51
C GLU A 181 17.79 -5.29 26.60
N GLU A 182 16.68 -4.55 26.44
CA GLU A 182 15.54 -4.54 27.36
C GLU A 182 14.48 -5.61 27.00
N GLY A 183 14.70 -6.35 25.91
CA GLY A 183 13.79 -7.39 25.42
C GLY A 183 12.62 -6.86 24.60
N LEU A 184 12.61 -5.56 24.26
CA LEU A 184 11.62 -4.95 23.39
C LEU A 184 11.91 -5.32 21.93
N GLN A 185 10.85 -5.72 21.22
CA GLN A 185 10.94 -6.18 19.84
C GLN A 185 10.59 -5.08 18.84
N TRP A 186 11.34 -5.02 17.74
CA TRP A 186 11.25 -4.01 16.70
C TRP A 186 11.01 -4.68 15.33
N LEU A 187 9.77 -4.66 14.86
CA LEU A 187 9.35 -5.20 13.56
C LEU A 187 9.84 -4.28 12.44
N ASN A 188 10.92 -4.67 11.79
CA ASN A 188 11.45 -4.01 10.60
C ASN A 188 10.79 -4.58 9.36
N CYS A 189 10.47 -3.73 8.38
CA CYS A 189 9.90 -4.18 7.12
C CYS A 189 10.58 -3.57 5.89
N ASN A 190 10.59 -4.33 4.80
CA ASN A 190 10.92 -3.86 3.46
C ASN A 190 9.73 -4.18 2.54
N ILE A 191 9.22 -3.17 1.85
CA ILE A 191 8.09 -3.26 0.93
C ILE A 191 8.58 -2.91 -0.46
N ARG A 192 8.22 -3.75 -1.45
CA ARG A 192 8.69 -3.62 -2.84
C ARG A 192 7.53 -3.50 -3.80
N PHE A 193 7.57 -2.48 -4.65
CA PHE A 193 6.62 -2.20 -5.72
C PHE A 193 7.35 -2.23 -7.07
N ARG A 194 6.73 -2.81 -8.10
CA ARG A 194 7.24 -2.73 -9.48
C ARG A 194 6.91 -1.38 -10.13
N SER A 195 5.85 -0.74 -9.65
CA SER A 195 5.30 0.51 -10.16
C SER A 195 4.49 1.16 -9.04
N ASN A 196 4.74 2.42 -8.73
CA ASN A 196 4.03 3.13 -7.67
C ASN A 196 3.80 4.59 -8.07
N ASP A 197 2.53 4.95 -8.26
CA ASP A 197 2.12 6.32 -8.49
C ASP A 197 2.41 7.16 -7.24
N ALA A 198 3.44 7.97 -7.33
CA ALA A 198 3.98 8.81 -6.28
C ALA A 198 2.94 9.82 -5.76
N TRP A 199 2.12 10.35 -6.65
CA TRP A 199 1.11 11.37 -6.31
C TRP A 199 -0.23 10.73 -5.95
N GLY A 200 -0.75 9.87 -6.83
CA GLY A 200 -2.10 9.34 -6.73
C GLY A 200 -2.31 8.25 -5.69
N ALA A 201 -1.27 7.50 -5.32
CA ALA A 201 -1.44 6.28 -4.52
C ALA A 201 -0.40 6.09 -3.40
N SER A 202 0.84 6.53 -3.61
CA SER A 202 1.97 6.12 -2.76
C SER A 202 1.80 6.51 -1.29
N PHE A 203 1.28 7.70 -1.01
CA PHE A 203 1.01 8.11 0.37
C PHE A 203 0.03 7.16 1.07
N MET A 204 -1.13 6.89 0.43
CA MET A 204 -2.13 5.96 0.94
C MET A 204 -1.56 4.55 1.09
N ASN A 205 -0.75 4.08 0.14
CA ASN A 205 -0.10 2.78 0.22
C ASN A 205 0.85 2.69 1.42
N MET A 206 1.74 3.68 1.61
CA MET A 206 2.66 3.71 2.74
C MET A 206 1.91 3.78 4.07
N PHE A 207 0.94 4.68 4.21
CA PHE A 207 0.10 4.78 5.41
C PHE A 207 -0.62 3.46 5.69
N GLY A 208 -1.31 2.93 4.68
CA GLY A 208 -2.05 1.69 4.76
C GLY A 208 -1.19 0.51 5.20
N PHE A 209 0.03 0.36 4.65
CA PHE A 209 0.93 -0.71 5.07
C PHE A 209 1.57 -0.49 6.43
N ILE A 210 1.77 0.75 6.89
CA ILE A 210 2.15 1.00 8.30
C ILE A 210 1.05 0.50 9.22
N ARG A 211 -0.21 0.83 8.93
CA ARG A 211 -1.36 0.36 9.72
C ARG A 211 -1.53 -1.15 9.64
N PHE A 212 -1.39 -1.76 8.46
CA PHE A 212 -1.40 -3.22 8.31
C PHE A 212 -0.29 -3.87 9.14
N ASN A 213 0.93 -3.35 9.08
CA ASN A 213 2.06 -3.88 9.83
C ASN A 213 1.86 -3.74 11.35
N ARG A 214 1.27 -2.63 11.82
CA ARG A 214 0.89 -2.44 13.22
C ARG A 214 -0.23 -3.41 13.62
N GLU A 215 -1.40 -3.27 13.00
CA GLU A 215 -2.65 -3.88 13.45
C GLU A 215 -2.79 -5.37 13.13
N VAL A 216 -2.11 -5.85 12.08
CA VAL A 216 -2.23 -7.25 11.62
C VAL A 216 -1.00 -8.06 11.98
N ILE A 217 0.21 -7.52 11.76
CA ILE A 217 1.45 -8.27 11.97
C ILE A 217 1.99 -8.09 13.39
N ALA A 218 2.30 -6.87 13.81
CA ALA A 218 2.96 -6.60 15.09
C ALA A 218 2.05 -6.96 16.27
N ASP A 219 0.79 -6.53 16.25
CA ASP A 219 -0.15 -6.78 17.35
C ASP A 219 -0.41 -8.29 17.54
N GLU A 220 -0.53 -9.05 16.45
CA GLU A 220 -0.74 -10.50 16.54
C GLU A 220 0.53 -11.25 16.99
N VAL A 221 1.72 -10.83 16.51
CA VAL A 221 2.99 -11.38 17.01
C VAL A 221 3.18 -11.06 18.49
N ALA A 222 2.87 -9.84 18.93
CA ALA A 222 2.92 -9.44 20.34
C ALA A 222 1.99 -10.30 21.19
N ARG A 223 0.74 -10.48 20.73
CA ARG A 223 -0.27 -11.31 21.40
C ARG A 223 0.19 -12.77 21.56
N ARG A 224 0.77 -13.37 20.52
CA ARG A 224 1.21 -14.78 20.52
C ARG A 224 2.52 -15.00 21.27
N SER A 225 3.47 -14.07 21.17
CA SER A 225 4.79 -14.19 21.79
C SER A 225 4.81 -13.73 23.25
N GLY A 226 3.82 -12.92 23.67
CA GLY A 226 3.79 -12.30 25.00
C GLY A 226 4.83 -11.19 25.18
N LYS A 227 5.46 -10.71 24.09
CA LYS A 227 6.44 -9.62 24.10
C LYS A 227 5.83 -8.35 23.51
N GLU A 228 6.33 -7.20 23.97
CA GLU A 228 6.01 -5.93 23.33
C GLU A 228 6.68 -5.85 21.96
N VAL A 229 5.92 -5.55 20.91
CA VAL A 229 6.42 -5.37 19.54
C VAL A 229 6.07 -3.97 19.05
N ARG A 230 7.10 -3.18 18.75
CA ARG A 230 7.00 -1.87 18.10
C ARG A 230 7.39 -1.96 16.64
N LEU A 231 6.95 -1.00 15.83
CA LEU A 231 7.45 -0.88 14.46
C LEU A 231 8.87 -0.33 14.48
N GLY A 232 9.78 -1.07 13.86
CA GLY A 232 11.08 -0.53 13.44
C GLY A 232 10.95 0.20 12.10
N ARG A 233 12.09 0.45 11.44
CA ARG A 233 12.07 1.18 10.17
C ARG A 233 11.22 0.48 9.10
N MET A 234 10.54 1.28 8.29
CA MET A 234 9.93 0.83 7.05
C MET A 234 10.79 1.27 5.87
N ASN A 235 11.24 0.32 5.06
CA ASN A 235 11.89 0.62 3.79
C ASN A 235 10.92 0.39 2.63
N TRP A 236 10.76 1.42 1.80
CA TRP A 236 9.90 1.44 0.63
C TRP A 236 10.74 1.47 -0.65
N GLN A 237 10.53 0.48 -1.50
CA GLN A 237 11.25 0.34 -2.77
C GLN A 237 10.25 0.33 -3.91
N ALA A 238 10.51 1.13 -4.94
CA ALA A 238 9.70 1.15 -6.15
C ALA A 238 10.60 1.15 -7.38
N ASP A 239 10.43 0.16 -8.25
CA ASP A 239 11.22 0.05 -9.49
C ASP A 239 10.94 1.24 -10.42
N SER A 240 9.66 1.63 -10.51
CA SER A 240 9.15 2.85 -11.15
C SER A 240 8.29 3.63 -10.15
N TYR A 241 8.84 4.70 -9.60
CA TYR A 241 8.19 5.68 -8.75
C TYR A 241 7.91 6.94 -9.57
N HIS A 242 6.65 7.23 -9.86
CA HIS A 242 6.32 8.16 -10.93
C HIS A 242 5.18 9.11 -10.61
N ILE A 243 5.18 10.28 -11.25
CA ILE A 243 4.03 11.19 -11.31
C ILE A 243 3.60 11.25 -12.77
N TYR A 244 2.35 10.87 -13.04
CA TYR A 244 1.78 10.98 -14.38
C TYR A 244 1.81 12.42 -14.88
N GLY A 245 2.12 12.61 -16.17
CA GLY A 245 2.24 13.93 -16.77
C GLY A 245 1.02 14.83 -16.56
N ARG A 246 -0.17 14.25 -16.63
CA ARG A 246 -1.46 14.92 -16.37
C ARG A 246 -1.59 15.46 -14.93
N ASP A 247 -0.95 14.82 -13.97
CA ASP A 247 -1.07 15.12 -12.53
C ASP A 247 0.02 16.08 -12.04
N ILE A 248 1.07 16.32 -12.85
CA ILE A 248 2.17 17.25 -12.52
C ILE A 248 1.65 18.66 -12.20
N ALA A 249 0.67 19.16 -12.97
CA ALA A 249 0.15 20.51 -12.75
C ALA A 249 -0.51 20.65 -11.38
N GLN A 250 -1.28 19.65 -10.95
CA GLN A 250 -1.89 19.61 -9.62
C GLN A 250 -0.82 19.49 -8.53
N ALA A 251 0.13 18.56 -8.69
CA ALA A 251 1.21 18.35 -7.73
C ALA A 251 2.05 19.61 -7.51
N LYS A 252 2.31 20.37 -8.57
CA LYS A 252 2.95 21.68 -8.50
C LYS A 252 2.15 22.68 -7.67
N ALA A 253 0.87 22.84 -8.01
CA ALA A 253 0.01 23.81 -7.37
C ALA A 253 -0.21 23.52 -5.87
N MET A 254 -0.23 22.24 -5.48
CA MET A 254 -0.46 21.81 -4.10
C MET A 254 0.82 21.76 -3.25
N LEU A 255 1.96 21.37 -3.83
CA LEU A 255 3.20 21.15 -3.08
C LEU A 255 4.38 21.93 -3.66
N PHE A 256 4.82 21.60 -4.88
CA PHE A 256 6.15 22.03 -5.34
C PHE A 256 6.32 23.54 -5.46
N ASP A 257 5.28 24.28 -5.87
CA ASP A 257 5.34 25.73 -6.00
C ASP A 257 5.16 26.46 -4.65
N ARG A 258 4.83 25.72 -3.57
CA ARG A 258 4.53 26.27 -2.24
C ARG A 258 5.51 25.83 -1.16
N ILE A 259 6.35 24.82 -1.43
CA ILE A 259 7.19 24.16 -0.42
C ILE A 259 8.14 25.13 0.31
N ASP A 260 8.62 26.17 -0.38
CA ASP A 260 9.51 27.18 0.19
C ASP A 260 8.75 28.29 0.96
N THR A 261 7.42 28.31 0.88
CA THR A 261 6.56 29.34 1.48
C THR A 261 5.66 28.83 2.61
N MET A 262 5.47 27.51 2.71
CA MET A 262 4.71 26.87 3.79
C MET A 262 5.67 26.22 4.79
N SER A 263 5.31 26.19 6.06
CA SER A 263 5.99 25.37 7.08
C SER A 263 5.57 23.90 6.97
N LEU A 264 6.33 22.99 7.59
CA LEU A 264 5.99 21.56 7.59
C LEU A 264 4.67 21.31 8.31
N GLU A 265 4.45 22.03 9.40
CA GLU A 265 3.23 21.98 10.22
C GLU A 265 1.99 22.40 9.42
N GLU A 266 2.11 23.38 8.51
CA GLU A 266 0.98 23.84 7.69
C GLU A 266 0.51 22.81 6.64
N ARG A 267 1.35 21.84 6.31
CA ARG A 267 1.09 20.83 5.26
C ARG A 267 1.06 19.40 5.77
N THR A 268 1.07 19.23 7.09
CA THR A 268 1.00 17.91 7.73
C THR A 268 -0.04 17.88 8.84
N PHE A 269 -0.42 16.68 9.24
CA PHE A 269 -1.21 16.44 10.43
C PHE A 269 -0.49 15.43 11.33
N ASN A 270 -0.63 15.67 12.63
CA ASN A 270 -0.27 14.69 13.64
C ASN A 270 -1.39 13.66 13.72
N PHE A 271 -1.08 12.40 13.46
CA PHE A 271 -2.05 11.33 13.56
C PHE A 271 -2.42 11.02 15.02
N GLY A 272 -1.57 11.38 15.98
CA GLY A 272 -1.88 11.29 17.41
C GLY A 272 -2.79 12.41 17.94
N ASP A 273 -3.14 13.41 17.13
CA ASP A 273 -4.07 14.48 17.52
C ASP A 273 -5.50 13.93 17.68
N ASP A 274 -6.17 14.27 18.79
CA ASP A 274 -7.49 13.72 19.14
C ASP A 274 -8.55 13.98 18.05
N PHE A 275 -8.54 15.14 17.41
CA PHE A 275 -9.49 15.47 16.36
C PHE A 275 -9.23 14.65 15.10
N ILE A 276 -7.96 14.49 14.71
CA ILE A 276 -7.55 13.65 13.57
C ILE A 276 -7.89 12.18 13.83
N ARG A 277 -7.67 11.69 15.06
CA ARG A 277 -8.04 10.33 15.49
C ARG A 277 -9.54 10.11 15.41
N GLU A 278 -10.34 11.04 15.93
CA GLU A 278 -11.80 10.96 15.88
C GLU A 278 -12.31 10.89 14.45
N MET A 279 -11.82 11.77 13.56
CA MET A 279 -12.18 11.74 12.13
C MET A 279 -11.84 10.38 11.49
N TYR A 280 -10.64 9.86 11.75
CA TYR A 280 -10.19 8.58 11.22
C TYR A 280 -11.03 7.40 11.72
N GLU A 281 -11.45 7.42 12.97
CA GLU A 281 -12.24 6.35 13.59
C GLU A 281 -13.71 6.39 13.14
N GLN A 282 -14.31 7.59 13.03
CA GLN A 282 -15.68 7.75 12.55
C GLN A 282 -15.84 7.29 11.08
N ALA A 283 -14.78 7.43 10.27
CA ALA A 283 -14.77 6.96 8.89
C ALA A 283 -14.97 5.44 8.75
N GLU A 284 -14.71 4.64 9.80
CA GLU A 284 -14.91 3.19 9.76
C GLU A 284 -16.36 2.83 9.50
N GLN A 285 -17.29 3.42 10.26
CA GLN A 285 -18.71 3.11 10.15
C GLN A 285 -19.28 3.57 8.80
N ALA A 286 -18.87 4.75 8.34
CA ALA A 286 -19.22 5.23 7.01
C ALA A 286 -18.72 4.29 5.90
N THR A 287 -17.49 3.79 6.03
CA THR A 287 -16.90 2.83 5.08
C THR A 287 -17.66 1.50 5.09
N LEU A 288 -18.01 0.95 6.25
CA LEU A 288 -18.81 -0.28 6.35
C LEU A 288 -20.16 -0.12 5.65
N MET A 289 -20.86 0.99 5.87
CA MET A 289 -22.13 1.28 5.21
C MET A 289 -21.97 1.42 3.70
N LYS A 290 -20.89 2.05 3.24
CA LYS A 290 -20.55 2.13 1.80
C LYS A 290 -20.32 0.75 1.20
N ILE A 291 -19.62 -0.14 1.89
CA ILE A 291 -19.37 -1.50 1.43
C ILE A 291 -20.67 -2.30 1.35
N LEU A 292 -21.48 -2.27 2.41
CA LEU A 292 -22.78 -2.95 2.44
C LEU A 292 -23.70 -2.49 1.30
N LYS A 293 -23.79 -1.18 1.08
CA LYS A 293 -24.59 -0.62 -0.02
C LYS A 293 -24.09 -1.11 -1.38
N TYR A 294 -22.78 -1.11 -1.60
CA TYR A 294 -22.20 -1.62 -2.84
C TYR A 294 -22.51 -3.11 -3.02
N ASP A 295 -22.41 -3.91 -1.95
CA ASP A 295 -22.71 -5.34 -1.99
C ASP A 295 -24.18 -5.61 -2.34
N GLU A 296 -25.11 -4.84 -1.78
CA GLU A 296 -26.55 -4.92 -2.10
C GLU A 296 -26.82 -4.57 -3.57
N GLU A 297 -26.16 -3.54 -4.11
CA GLU A 297 -26.29 -3.12 -5.50
C GLU A 297 -25.72 -4.15 -6.49
N HIS A 298 -24.79 -5.01 -6.04
CA HIS A 298 -24.07 -5.99 -6.88
C HIS A 298 -24.31 -7.45 -6.49
N ALA A 299 -25.37 -7.75 -5.73
CA ALA A 299 -25.69 -9.09 -5.22
C ALA A 299 -26.22 -10.10 -6.28
N ASN A 300 -26.25 -9.72 -7.57
CA ASN A 300 -26.79 -10.54 -8.66
C ASN A 300 -25.70 -11.19 -9.53
#